data_AF-A0A7L7IQD8-F1
#
_entry.id   AF-A0A7L7IQD8-F1
#
_cell.length_a   1.000
_cell.length_b   1.000
_cell.length_c   1.000
_cell.angle_alpha   90.00
_cell.angle_beta   90.00
_cell.angle_gamma   90.00
#
_symmetry.space_group_name_H-M   'P 1'
#
loop_
_entity.id
_entity.type
_entity.pdbx_description
1 polymer ?
#
loop_
_entity_poly.entity_id
_entity_poly.type
_entity_poly.pdbx_seq_one_letter_code
_entity_poly.pdbx_strand_id
1 'polypeptide(L)'
;MMIIFSMSVGYAINGRLNGIFIDYRNRLSLSKLQALCWSMLILSALYTAALLRIENEITDPLEITLNTPLLTIMGISLASLAAAPAILNAKADNNVTAQAAQQVSQAINKPVEDIIPAGKIFSFSSAELASWLDLFRGEENTNAGSADLGKIQQFVITFILLAVYGMSLWQFFSQVMPDNKTTWLNALPNVSDGMSWLLGISHAGYLAYKAAPHGESPRSNQPAPPAPPVAGG
;
A
#
# COMPACT_ATOMS: atom_id res chain seq x y z
N MET A 1 3.19 22.00 4.11
CA MET A 1 3.29 21.67 5.55
C MET A 1 3.14 20.18 5.83
N MET A 2 2.02 19.54 5.45
CA MET A 2 1.81 18.10 5.73
C MET A 2 2.88 17.18 5.12
N ILE A 3 3.37 17.47 3.91
CA ILE A 3 4.45 16.68 3.27
C ILE A 3 5.72 16.69 4.10
N ILE A 4 6.12 17.89 4.54
CA ILE A 4 7.33 18.10 5.33
C ILE A 4 7.20 17.38 6.69
N PHE A 5 6.03 17.46 7.32
CA PHE A 5 5.76 16.75 8.57
C PHE A 5 5.89 15.23 8.39
N SER A 6 5.22 14.65 7.39
CA SER A 6 5.30 13.20 7.11
C SER A 6 6.73 12.74 6.77
N MET A 7 7.47 13.51 5.98
CA MET A 7 8.87 13.22 5.66
C MET A 7 9.77 13.31 6.90
N SER A 8 9.51 14.27 7.79
CA SER A 8 10.26 14.44 9.05
C SER A 8 10.03 13.25 9.98
N VAL A 9 8.79 12.79 10.11
CA VAL A 9 8.45 11.58 10.88
C VAL A 9 9.13 10.34 10.28
N GLY A 10 9.10 10.20 8.94
CA GLY A 10 9.77 9.10 8.25
C GLY A 10 11.28 9.08 8.48
N TYR A 11 11.92 10.25 8.42
CA TYR A 11 13.34 10.41 8.68
C TYR A 11 13.71 10.11 10.14
N ALA A 12 12.90 10.59 11.10
CA ALA A 12 13.15 10.36 12.51
C ALA A 12 13.07 8.88 12.92
N ILE A 13 12.20 8.09 12.28
CA ILE A 13 11.99 6.68 12.63
C ILE A 13 12.99 5.75 11.92
N ASN A 14 13.18 5.93 10.61
CA ASN A 14 13.91 4.98 9.76
C ASN A 14 15.17 5.58 9.09
N GLY A 15 15.58 6.79 9.47
CA GLY A 15 16.76 7.47 8.91
C GLY A 15 16.65 7.86 7.44
N ARG A 16 15.45 7.73 6.83
CA ARG A 16 15.20 7.96 5.40
C ARG A 16 13.93 8.77 5.21
N LEU A 17 13.94 9.68 4.23
CA LEU A 17 12.75 10.48 3.89
C LEU A 17 11.55 9.61 3.46
N ASN A 18 11.81 8.47 2.82
CA ASN A 18 10.80 7.49 2.41
C ASN A 18 10.48 6.48 3.54
N GLY A 19 11.07 6.68 4.72
CA GLY A 19 10.98 5.79 5.87
C GLY A 19 9.56 5.56 6.35
N ILE A 20 8.65 6.50 6.16
CA ILE A 20 7.24 6.36 6.55
C ILE A 20 6.53 5.20 5.82
N PHE A 21 7.00 4.85 4.62
CA PHE A 21 6.43 3.79 3.80
C PHE A 21 7.01 2.41 4.11
N ILE A 22 8.08 2.34 4.91
CA ILE A 22 8.74 1.09 5.27
C ILE A 22 7.87 0.33 6.28
N ASP A 23 7.62 -0.95 6.01
CA ASP A 23 6.88 -1.86 6.90
C ASP A 23 7.82 -2.55 7.91
N TYR A 24 7.25 -3.42 8.76
CA TYR A 24 8.01 -4.18 9.77
C TYR A 24 9.02 -5.16 9.15
N ARG A 25 8.96 -5.41 7.84
CA ARG A 25 9.87 -6.28 7.10
C ARG A 25 11.00 -5.50 6.43
N ASN A 26 11.14 -4.22 6.75
CA ASN A 26 12.10 -3.32 6.11
C ASN A 26 11.87 -3.19 4.59
N ARG A 27 10.62 -3.30 4.11
CA ARG A 27 10.26 -3.12 2.70
C ARG A 27 9.24 -1.98 2.53
N LEU A 28 9.26 -1.31 1.38
CA LEU A 28 8.26 -0.29 1.08
C LEU A 28 6.89 -0.95 0.84
N SER A 29 5.86 -0.44 1.51
CA SER A 29 4.49 -0.91 1.40
C SER A 29 3.63 0.00 0.53
N LEU A 30 2.99 -0.60 -0.47
CA LEU A 30 2.03 0.10 -1.34
C LEU A 30 0.81 0.61 -0.56
N SER A 31 0.28 -0.18 0.38
CA SER A 31 -0.88 0.23 1.18
C SER A 31 -0.58 1.43 2.07
N LYS A 32 0.64 1.51 2.64
CA LYS A 32 1.11 2.69 3.39
C LYS A 32 1.18 3.93 2.50
N LEU A 33 1.74 3.79 1.30
CA LEU A 33 1.84 4.88 0.33
C LEU A 33 0.46 5.41 -0.06
N GLN A 34 -0.45 4.52 -0.44
CA GLN A 34 -1.80 4.89 -0.88
C GLN A 34 -2.61 5.55 0.24
N ALA A 35 -2.57 4.99 1.45
CA ALA A 35 -3.25 5.57 2.60
C ALA A 35 -2.72 6.98 2.89
N LEU A 36 -1.40 7.18 2.86
CA LEU A 36 -0.80 8.50 3.08
C LEU A 36 -1.20 9.50 1.98
N CYS A 37 -1.17 9.10 0.71
CA CYS A 37 -1.57 9.97 -0.40
C CYS A 37 -3.03 10.41 -0.30
N TRP A 38 -3.95 9.49 0.01
CA TRP A 38 -5.36 9.83 0.21
C TRP A 38 -5.55 10.73 1.44
N SER A 39 -4.99 10.37 2.59
CA SER A 39 -5.10 11.21 3.80
C SER A 39 -4.54 12.60 3.56
N MET A 40 -3.40 12.72 2.89
CA MET A 40 -2.79 14.01 2.57
C MET A 40 -3.67 14.85 1.65
N LEU A 41 -4.25 14.26 0.60
CA LEU A 41 -5.13 14.97 -0.33
C LEU A 41 -6.38 15.49 0.38
N ILE A 42 -7.06 14.64 1.16
CA ILE A 42 -8.31 14.98 1.83
C ILE A 42 -8.09 15.97 2.98
N LEU A 43 -7.07 15.76 3.81
CA LEU A 43 -6.75 16.71 4.89
C LEU A 43 -6.33 18.07 4.34
N SER A 44 -5.61 18.10 3.21
CA SER A 44 -5.28 19.37 2.55
C SER A 44 -6.54 20.06 2.01
N ALA A 45 -7.47 19.32 1.40
CA ALA A 45 -8.73 19.87 0.93
C ALA A 45 -9.60 20.42 2.07
N LEU A 46 -9.71 19.68 3.17
CA LEU A 46 -10.44 20.10 4.37
C LEU A 46 -9.82 21.35 4.99
N TYR A 47 -8.49 21.40 5.08
CA TYR A 47 -7.77 22.56 5.58
C TYR A 47 -8.04 23.80 4.70
N THR A 48 -7.94 23.67 3.38
CA THR A 48 -8.24 24.76 2.44
C THR A 48 -9.69 25.22 2.56
N ALA A 49 -10.65 24.28 2.60
CA ALA A 49 -12.07 24.60 2.74
C ALA A 49 -12.36 25.32 4.07
N ALA A 50 -11.74 24.91 5.18
CA ALA A 50 -11.89 25.56 6.47
C ALA A 50 -11.32 26.98 6.47
N LEU A 51 -10.15 27.20 5.85
CA LEU A 51 -9.57 28.54 5.71
C LEU A 51 -10.46 29.47 4.88
N LEU A 52 -10.96 28.98 3.74
CA LEU A 52 -11.87 29.76 2.90
C LEU A 52 -13.19 30.07 3.63
N ARG A 53 -13.70 29.15 4.45
CA ARG A 53 -14.89 29.41 5.30
C ARG A 53 -14.63 30.51 6.33
N ILE A 54 -13.46 30.50 6.97
CA ILE A 54 -13.03 31.56 7.91
C ILE A 54 -12.92 32.91 7.19
N GLU A 55 -12.28 32.93 6.02
CA GLU A 55 -12.11 34.14 5.21
C GLU A 55 -13.45 34.73 4.74
N ASN A 56 -14.46 33.88 4.50
CA ASN A 56 -15.80 34.28 4.07
C ASN A 56 -16.81 34.47 5.21
N GLU A 57 -16.34 34.49 6.47
CA GLU A 57 -17.17 34.69 7.67
C GLU A 57 -18.33 33.68 7.80
N ILE A 58 -18.14 32.46 7.27
CA ILE A 58 -19.12 31.38 7.39
C ILE A 58 -19.10 30.85 8.83
N THR A 59 -20.28 30.78 9.47
CA THR A 59 -20.44 30.19 10.80
C THR A 59 -20.06 28.70 10.77
N ASP A 60 -19.42 28.23 11.85
CA ASP A 60 -19.02 26.83 12.00
C ASP A 60 -18.08 26.33 10.87
N PRO A 61 -16.85 26.89 10.74
CA PRO A 61 -15.95 26.61 9.62
C PRO A 61 -15.51 25.14 9.52
N LEU A 62 -15.71 24.34 10.56
CA LEU A 62 -15.40 22.92 10.60
C LEU A 62 -16.54 22.01 10.12
N GLU A 63 -17.75 22.54 9.92
CA GLU A 63 -18.92 21.79 9.46
C GLU A 63 -18.87 21.54 7.93
N ILE A 64 -17.89 20.75 7.51
CA ILE A 64 -17.69 20.35 6.11
C ILE A 64 -18.08 18.88 5.95
N THR A 65 -19.11 18.64 5.13
CA THR A 65 -19.63 17.29 4.89
C THR A 65 -18.74 16.53 3.90
N LEU A 66 -18.38 15.30 4.25
CA LEU A 66 -17.75 14.36 3.33
C LEU A 66 -18.81 13.44 2.74
N ASN A 67 -18.84 13.32 1.41
CA ASN A 67 -19.78 12.43 0.71
C ASN A 67 -19.49 10.95 1.00
N THR A 68 -20.55 10.12 1.05
CA THR A 68 -20.45 8.68 1.35
C THR A 68 -19.45 7.92 0.47
N PRO A 69 -19.38 8.15 -0.87
CA PRO A 69 -18.39 7.49 -1.72
C PRO A 69 -16.94 7.83 -1.33
N LEU A 70 -16.68 9.06 -0.89
CA LEU A 70 -15.34 9.47 -0.44
C LEU A 70 -14.98 8.83 0.90
N LEU A 71 -15.92 8.78 1.84
CA LEU A 71 -15.74 8.07 3.11
C LEU A 71 -15.45 6.58 2.87
N THR A 72 -16.15 5.97 1.91
CA THR A 72 -15.93 4.58 1.49
C THR A 72 -14.50 4.37 0.97
N ILE A 73 -14.03 5.25 0.08
CA ILE A 73 -12.66 5.20 -0.46
C ILE A 73 -11.61 5.26 0.65
N MET A 74 -11.78 6.18 1.61
CA MET A 74 -10.86 6.29 2.74
C MET A 74 -10.92 5.07 3.65
N GLY A 75 -12.13 4.58 3.95
CA GLY A 75 -12.34 3.39 4.78
C GLY A 75 -11.69 2.14 4.18
N ILE A 76 -11.83 1.91 2.87
CA ILE A 76 -11.20 0.78 2.17
C ILE A 76 -9.67 0.87 2.19
N SER A 77 -9.13 2.08 2.00
CA SER A 77 -7.68 2.33 2.05
C SER A 77 -7.11 2.01 3.43
N LEU A 78 -7.78 2.47 4.49
CA LEU A 78 -7.41 2.18 5.88
C LEU A 78 -7.57 0.69 6.25
N ALA A 79 -8.66 0.06 5.81
CA ALA A 79 -8.86 -1.38 6.02
C ALA A 79 -7.73 -2.19 5.38
N SER A 80 -7.32 -1.83 4.17
CA SER A 80 -6.23 -2.52 3.46
C SER A 80 -4.85 -2.25 4.06
N LEU A 81 -4.63 -1.07 4.63
CA LEU A 81 -3.43 -0.73 5.39
C LEU A 81 -3.22 -1.70 6.57
N ALA A 82 -4.29 -2.10 7.25
CA ALA A 82 -4.24 -3.05 8.36
C ALA A 82 -4.28 -4.52 7.90
N ALA A 83 -5.10 -4.85 6.89
CA ALA A 83 -5.28 -6.22 6.44
C ALA A 83 -4.04 -6.79 5.73
N ALA A 84 -3.38 -5.98 4.89
CA ALA A 84 -2.21 -6.43 4.13
C ALA A 84 -1.07 -6.99 5.00
N PRO A 85 -0.58 -6.30 6.05
CA PRO A 85 0.45 -6.85 6.94
C PRO A 85 -0.06 -8.04 7.76
N ALA A 86 -1.33 -8.07 8.16
CA ALA A 86 -1.91 -9.20 8.89
C ALA A 86 -1.91 -10.50 8.07
N ILE A 87 -2.29 -10.42 6.79
CA ILE A 87 -2.24 -11.57 5.86
C ILE A 87 -0.80 -12.08 5.71
N LEU A 88 0.17 -11.17 5.61
CA LEU A 88 1.58 -11.54 5.47
C LEU A 88 2.16 -12.16 6.74
N ASN A 89 1.82 -11.61 7.92
CA ASN A 89 2.22 -12.18 9.20
C ASN A 89 1.67 -13.60 9.39
N ALA A 90 0.45 -13.88 8.92
CA ALA A 90 -0.12 -15.23 8.94
C ALA A 90 0.65 -16.23 8.04
N LYS A 91 1.45 -15.73 7.10
CA LYS A 91 2.32 -16.53 6.22
C LYS A 91 3.77 -16.62 6.73
N ALA A 92 4.10 -15.91 7.80
CA ALA A 92 5.40 -16.01 8.44
C ALA A 92 5.48 -17.30 9.26
N ASP A 93 6.62 -18.00 9.17
CA ASP A 93 6.94 -19.16 9.99
C ASP A 93 8.40 -19.07 10.44
N ASN A 94 8.72 -19.66 11.58
CA ASN A 94 10.08 -19.75 12.13
C ASN A 94 10.88 -20.90 11.49
N ASN A 95 10.28 -21.73 10.63
CA ASN A 95 11.01 -22.70 9.82
C ASN A 95 11.80 -22.00 8.71
N VAL A 96 12.97 -21.50 9.09
CA VAL A 96 13.93 -20.80 8.25
C VAL A 96 14.69 -21.82 7.40
N THR A 97 14.40 -21.88 6.10
CA THR A 97 15.23 -22.64 5.17
C THR A 97 16.29 -21.73 4.56
N ALA A 98 17.58 -22.06 4.72
CA ALA A 98 18.68 -21.33 4.08
C ALA A 98 18.52 -21.22 2.54
N GLN A 99 17.84 -22.20 1.95
CA GLN A 99 17.46 -22.21 0.53
C GLN A 99 16.54 -21.04 0.14
N ALA A 100 15.63 -20.62 1.02
CA ALA A 100 14.71 -19.52 0.75
C ALA A 100 15.45 -18.18 0.65
N ALA A 101 16.41 -17.93 1.56
CA ALA A 101 17.24 -16.73 1.51
C ALA A 101 18.11 -16.68 0.24
N GLN A 102 18.67 -17.84 -0.17
CA GLN A 102 19.43 -17.96 -1.41
C GLN A 102 18.57 -17.72 -2.67
N GLN A 103 17.36 -18.27 -2.71
CA GLN A 103 16.42 -18.04 -3.82
C GLN A 103 16.07 -16.57 -3.97
N VAL A 104 15.73 -15.90 -2.85
CA VAL A 104 15.42 -14.46 -2.86
C VAL A 104 16.65 -13.66 -3.29
N SER A 105 17.83 -13.96 -2.74
CA SER A 105 19.10 -13.31 -3.06
C SER A 105 19.38 -13.32 -4.56
N GLN A 106 19.24 -14.48 -5.20
CA GLN A 106 19.41 -14.62 -6.65
C GLN A 106 18.33 -13.86 -7.44
N ALA A 107 17.08 -13.88 -6.99
CA ALA A 107 15.96 -13.26 -7.68
C ALA A 107 16.00 -11.71 -7.65
N ILE A 108 16.54 -11.11 -6.59
CA ILE A 108 16.57 -9.64 -6.43
C ILE A 108 17.97 -9.03 -6.44
N ASN A 109 19.00 -9.85 -6.65
CA ASN A 109 20.42 -9.48 -6.69
C ASN A 109 20.86 -8.71 -5.42
N LYS A 110 20.61 -9.30 -4.23
CA LYS A 110 21.04 -8.77 -2.93
C LYS A 110 21.83 -9.83 -2.16
N PRO A 111 22.77 -9.45 -1.27
CA PRO A 111 23.48 -10.40 -0.43
C PRO A 111 22.53 -11.27 0.39
N VAL A 112 22.87 -12.55 0.59
CA VAL A 112 22.06 -13.48 1.39
C VAL A 112 21.98 -13.03 2.85
N GLU A 113 23.06 -12.44 3.37
CA GLU A 113 23.19 -11.91 4.74
C GLU A 113 22.18 -10.80 5.04
N ASP A 114 21.72 -10.09 3.99
CA ASP A 114 20.76 -9.00 4.08
C ASP A 114 19.30 -9.48 4.07
N ILE A 115 19.07 -10.78 3.87
CA ILE A 115 17.75 -11.39 3.71
C ILE A 115 17.45 -12.26 4.92
N ILE A 116 16.39 -11.90 5.64
CA ILE A 116 15.87 -12.67 6.76
C ILE A 116 14.64 -13.44 6.25
N PRO A 117 14.76 -14.76 5.96
CA PRO A 117 13.61 -15.56 5.57
C PRO A 117 12.68 -15.78 6.78
N ALA A 118 11.38 -15.71 6.55
CA ALA A 118 10.35 -15.94 7.57
C ALA A 118 9.22 -16.77 6.95
N GLY A 119 9.38 -18.08 6.94
CA GLY A 119 8.43 -19.02 6.36
C GLY A 119 8.30 -18.84 4.85
N LYS A 120 7.11 -18.42 4.38
CA LYS A 120 6.85 -18.18 2.95
C LYS A 120 7.27 -16.80 2.47
N ILE A 121 7.53 -15.87 3.40
CA ILE A 121 7.89 -14.48 3.11
C ILE A 121 9.34 -14.22 3.52
N PHE A 122 9.83 -13.02 3.20
CA PHE A 122 11.14 -12.55 3.63
C PHE A 122 11.08 -11.07 4.07
N SER A 123 12.05 -10.68 4.88
CA SER A 123 12.34 -9.30 5.28
C SER A 123 13.80 -8.95 5.00
N PHE A 124 14.11 -7.66 5.00
CA PHE A 124 15.49 -7.19 4.95
C PHE A 124 16.06 -6.98 6.35
N SER A 125 17.37 -7.15 6.49
CA SER A 125 18.11 -6.89 7.74
C SER A 125 18.01 -5.44 8.21
N SER A 126 17.89 -4.49 7.27
CA SER A 126 17.86 -3.06 7.52
C SER A 126 16.89 -2.33 6.59
N ALA A 127 16.28 -1.25 7.11
CA ALA A 127 15.45 -0.31 6.36
C ALA A 127 16.20 0.35 5.19
N GLU A 128 17.54 0.38 5.22
CA GLU A 128 18.35 0.95 4.14
C GLU A 128 18.27 0.15 2.83
N LEU A 129 17.94 -1.13 2.94
CA LEU A 129 17.86 -2.05 1.80
C LEU A 129 16.54 -1.93 1.03
N ALA A 130 15.54 -1.24 1.61
CA ALA A 130 14.24 -1.02 1.02
C ALA A 130 14.35 -0.26 -0.32
N SER A 131 13.73 -0.80 -1.37
CA SER A 131 13.75 -0.26 -2.73
C SER A 131 12.36 0.13 -3.20
N TRP A 132 12.25 1.19 -4.01
CA TRP A 132 10.99 1.56 -4.68
C TRP A 132 10.40 0.44 -5.54
N LEU A 133 11.24 -0.46 -6.04
CA LEU A 133 10.78 -1.65 -6.77
C LEU A 133 10.00 -2.63 -5.88
N ASP A 134 10.14 -2.57 -4.55
CA ASP A 134 9.37 -3.40 -3.61
C ASP A 134 7.87 -3.11 -3.64
N LEU A 135 7.48 -1.90 -4.09
CA LEU A 135 6.09 -1.55 -4.31
C LEU A 135 5.44 -2.38 -5.43
N PHE A 136 6.24 -2.97 -6.31
CA PHE A 136 5.77 -3.71 -7.49
C PHE A 136 6.25 -5.15 -7.53
N ARG A 137 7.08 -5.57 -6.57
CA ARG A 137 7.60 -6.93 -6.49
C ARG A 137 6.78 -7.81 -5.56
N GLY A 138 6.85 -9.12 -5.81
CA GLY A 138 6.32 -10.14 -4.93
C GLY A 138 6.85 -10.06 -3.50
N GLU A 139 6.12 -10.71 -2.59
CA GLU A 139 6.37 -10.71 -1.16
C GLU A 139 6.67 -12.09 -0.57
N GLU A 140 6.59 -13.12 -1.40
CA GLU A 140 6.92 -14.49 -1.07
C GLU A 140 8.28 -14.88 -1.65
N ASN A 141 8.92 -15.88 -1.06
CA ASN A 141 10.26 -16.31 -1.47
C ASN A 141 10.30 -16.76 -2.94
N THR A 142 9.21 -17.37 -3.43
CA THR A 142 9.06 -17.89 -4.80
C THR A 142 8.82 -16.80 -5.84
N ASN A 143 8.33 -15.63 -5.44
CA ASN A 143 7.93 -14.56 -6.36
C ASN A 143 8.68 -13.23 -6.12
N ALA A 144 9.69 -13.23 -5.25
CA ALA A 144 10.45 -12.04 -4.81
C ALA A 144 11.02 -11.18 -5.94
N GLY A 145 11.50 -11.80 -7.02
CA GLY A 145 12.05 -11.10 -8.19
C GLY A 145 11.01 -10.75 -9.27
N SER A 146 9.79 -11.27 -9.14
CA SER A 146 8.73 -11.10 -10.14
C SER A 146 7.87 -9.87 -9.87
N ALA A 147 7.31 -9.31 -10.95
CA ALA A 147 6.33 -8.25 -10.86
C ALA A 147 5.00 -8.78 -10.32
N ASP A 148 4.47 -8.11 -9.31
CA ASP A 148 3.19 -8.40 -8.69
C ASP A 148 2.09 -7.61 -9.41
N LEU A 149 1.31 -8.31 -10.23
CA LEU A 149 0.24 -7.70 -11.03
C LEU A 149 -0.82 -7.05 -10.14
N GLY A 150 -1.13 -7.64 -8.99
CA GLY A 150 -2.11 -7.11 -8.04
C GLY A 150 -1.67 -5.75 -7.49
N LYS A 151 -0.41 -5.63 -7.07
CA LYS A 151 0.18 -4.35 -6.64
C LYS A 151 0.20 -3.33 -7.77
N ILE A 152 0.59 -3.72 -8.97
CA ILE A 152 0.66 -2.81 -10.13
C ILE A 152 -0.72 -2.27 -10.48
N GLN A 153 -1.73 -3.14 -10.60
CA GLN A 153 -3.11 -2.72 -10.88
C GLN A 153 -3.62 -1.76 -9.81
N GLN A 154 -3.41 -2.11 -8.53
CA GLN A 154 -3.85 -1.27 -7.42
C GLN A 154 -3.15 0.08 -7.40
N PHE A 155 -1.84 0.13 -7.69
CA PHE A 155 -1.09 1.38 -7.83
C PHE A 155 -1.69 2.24 -8.94
N VAL A 156 -1.86 1.69 -10.15
CA VAL A 156 -2.34 2.45 -11.32
C VAL A 156 -3.74 3.02 -11.05
N ILE A 157 -4.68 2.20 -10.59
CA ILE A 157 -6.05 2.65 -10.29
C ILE A 157 -6.04 3.75 -9.23
N THR A 158 -5.26 3.58 -8.16
CA THR A 158 -5.21 4.55 -7.06
C THR A 158 -4.64 5.89 -7.51
N PHE A 159 -3.55 5.89 -8.26
CA PHE A 159 -2.92 7.14 -8.71
C PHE A 159 -3.74 7.86 -9.77
N ILE A 160 -4.46 7.14 -10.64
CA ILE A 160 -5.43 7.75 -11.57
C ILE A 160 -6.54 8.43 -10.78
N LEU A 161 -7.13 7.77 -9.78
CA LEU A 161 -8.19 8.36 -8.97
C LEU A 161 -7.70 9.56 -8.14
N LEU A 162 -6.51 9.49 -7.55
CA LEU A 162 -5.89 10.62 -6.86
C LEU A 162 -5.69 11.81 -7.81
N ALA A 163 -5.22 11.58 -9.03
CA ALA A 163 -5.00 12.65 -10.01
C ALA A 163 -6.32 13.29 -10.45
N VAL A 164 -7.33 12.48 -10.79
CA VAL A 164 -8.65 12.97 -11.20
C VAL A 164 -9.33 13.73 -10.07
N TYR A 165 -9.30 13.20 -8.84
CA TYR A 165 -9.90 13.87 -7.70
C TYR A 165 -9.13 15.14 -7.30
N GLY A 166 -7.80 15.10 -7.35
CA GLY A 166 -6.96 16.29 -7.12
C GLY A 166 -7.23 17.40 -8.13
N MET A 167 -7.43 17.06 -9.41
CA MET A 167 -7.84 18.01 -10.44
C MET A 167 -9.25 18.56 -10.19
N SER A 168 -10.18 17.72 -9.75
CA SER A 168 -11.53 18.14 -9.34
C SER A 168 -11.50 19.12 -8.17
N LEU A 169 -10.68 18.84 -7.14
CA LEU A 169 -10.45 19.75 -6.01
C LEU A 169 -9.82 21.07 -6.47
N TRP A 170 -8.81 21.01 -7.34
CA TRP A 170 -8.20 22.21 -7.90
C TRP A 170 -9.24 23.08 -8.61
N GLN A 171 -10.04 22.48 -9.51
CA GLN A 171 -11.09 23.17 -10.22
C GLN A 171 -12.12 23.76 -9.25
N PHE A 172 -12.54 22.99 -8.24
CA PHE A 172 -13.49 23.42 -7.22
C PHE A 172 -13.01 24.65 -6.44
N PHE A 173 -11.76 24.66 -5.98
CA PHE A 173 -11.20 25.80 -5.23
C PHE A 173 -10.76 26.97 -6.13
N SER A 174 -10.58 26.74 -7.43
CA SER A 174 -10.22 27.79 -8.39
C SER A 174 -11.41 28.61 -8.91
N GLN A 175 -12.64 28.18 -8.63
CA GLN A 175 -13.83 28.91 -9.06
C GLN A 175 -13.95 30.24 -8.32
N VAL A 176 -14.19 31.31 -9.08
CA VAL A 176 -14.54 32.63 -8.53
C VAL A 176 -15.81 32.46 -7.71
N MET A 177 -15.80 32.96 -6.46
CA MET A 177 -16.90 32.81 -5.51
C MET A 177 -18.26 33.01 -6.19
N PRO A 178 -19.14 31.98 -6.21
CA PRO A 178 -20.51 32.14 -6.67
C PRO A 178 -21.25 33.14 -5.77
N ASP A 179 -22.24 33.84 -6.31
CA ASP A 179 -23.05 34.84 -5.57
C ASP A 179 -23.72 34.26 -4.31
N ASN A 180 -23.84 32.92 -4.18
CA ASN A 180 -24.24 32.24 -2.95
C ASN A 180 -23.05 31.93 -2.03
N LYS A 181 -22.54 32.97 -1.35
CA LYS A 181 -21.33 32.93 -0.51
C LYS A 181 -21.16 31.75 0.47
N THR A 182 -22.20 30.96 0.78
CA THR A 182 -22.18 30.00 1.89
C THR A 182 -22.28 28.52 1.50
N THR A 183 -23.01 28.13 0.45
CA THR A 183 -23.39 26.71 0.30
C THR A 183 -22.36 25.83 -0.41
N TRP A 184 -21.54 26.40 -1.31
CA TRP A 184 -20.62 25.59 -2.11
C TRP A 184 -19.48 25.00 -1.28
N LEU A 185 -19.08 25.65 -0.17
CA LEU A 185 -18.07 25.17 0.77
C LEU A 185 -18.60 24.19 1.84
N ASN A 186 -19.88 23.81 1.79
CA ASN A 186 -20.47 22.89 2.78
C ASN A 186 -20.07 21.43 2.55
N ALA A 187 -19.60 21.09 1.37
CA ALA A 187 -19.16 19.74 1.04
C ALA A 187 -18.00 19.78 0.04
N LEU A 188 -17.12 18.78 0.11
CA LEU A 188 -16.11 18.57 -0.92
C LEU A 188 -16.75 18.05 -2.22
N PRO A 189 -16.09 18.20 -3.39
CA PRO A 189 -16.54 17.63 -4.65
C PRO A 189 -16.92 16.16 -4.50
N ASN A 190 -18.09 15.81 -5.01
CA ASN A 190 -18.59 14.45 -4.92
C ASN A 190 -17.71 13.51 -5.76
N VAL A 191 -17.47 12.33 -5.22
CA VAL A 191 -16.85 11.21 -5.93
C VAL A 191 -17.98 10.30 -6.41
N SER A 192 -17.92 9.82 -7.66
CA SER A 192 -18.96 8.94 -8.17
C SER A 192 -18.93 7.58 -7.48
N ASP A 193 -20.10 6.94 -7.37
CA ASP A 193 -20.19 5.57 -6.85
C ASP A 193 -19.29 4.61 -7.64
N GLY A 194 -19.24 4.76 -8.97
CA GLY A 194 -18.39 3.95 -9.84
C GLY A 194 -16.90 4.04 -9.48
N MET A 195 -16.39 5.22 -9.10
CA MET A 195 -15.01 5.37 -8.63
C MET A 195 -14.79 4.67 -7.29
N SER A 196 -15.76 4.76 -6.37
CA SER A 196 -15.68 4.05 -5.08
C SER A 196 -15.70 2.53 -5.26
N TRP A 197 -16.53 2.02 -6.18
CA TRP A 197 -16.59 0.61 -6.54
C TRP A 197 -15.30 0.13 -7.21
N LEU A 198 -14.76 0.89 -8.15
CA LEU A 198 -13.51 0.56 -8.83
C LEU A 198 -12.36 0.41 -7.82
N LEU A 199 -12.25 1.34 -6.87
CA LEU A 199 -11.25 1.24 -5.81
C LEU A 199 -11.52 0.04 -4.89
N GLY A 200 -12.77 -0.18 -4.49
CA GLY A 200 -13.17 -1.32 -3.66
C GLY A 200 -12.82 -2.66 -4.28
N ILE A 201 -13.16 -2.85 -5.56
CA ILE A 201 -12.82 -4.06 -6.32
C ILE A 201 -11.31 -4.21 -6.44
N SER A 202 -10.57 -3.12 -6.69
CA SER A 202 -9.12 -3.17 -6.78
C SER A 202 -8.46 -3.58 -5.45
N HIS A 203 -8.95 -3.08 -4.32
CA HIS A 203 -8.44 -3.45 -3.00
C HIS A 203 -8.81 -4.89 -2.62
N ALA A 204 -10.05 -5.31 -2.91
CA ALA A 204 -10.49 -6.68 -2.69
C ALA A 204 -9.66 -7.68 -3.51
N GLY A 205 -9.46 -7.40 -4.81
CA GLY A 205 -8.62 -8.21 -5.69
C GLY A 205 -7.17 -8.27 -5.21
N TYR A 206 -6.60 -7.14 -4.78
CA TYR A 206 -5.26 -7.10 -4.21
C TYR A 206 -5.12 -7.95 -2.94
N LEU A 207 -6.05 -7.83 -1.99
CA LEU A 207 -6.00 -8.59 -0.74
C LEU A 207 -6.23 -10.09 -1.00
N ALA A 208 -7.15 -10.43 -1.91
CA ALA A 208 -7.39 -11.82 -2.32
C ALA A 208 -6.15 -12.42 -3.00
N TYR A 209 -5.52 -11.69 -3.92
CA TYR A 209 -4.26 -12.08 -4.53
C TYR A 209 -3.20 -12.29 -3.46
N LYS A 210 -3.01 -11.32 -2.55
CA LYS A 210 -2.06 -11.43 -1.45
C LYS A 210 -2.34 -12.61 -0.50
N ALA A 211 -3.59 -12.99 -0.31
CA ALA A 211 -3.96 -14.15 0.52
C ALA A 211 -3.68 -15.48 -0.16
N ALA A 212 -3.81 -15.56 -1.49
CA ALA A 212 -3.53 -16.77 -2.26
C ALA A 212 -2.07 -17.23 -2.06
N PRO A 213 -1.79 -18.54 -2.01
CA PRO A 213 -0.42 -19.06 -1.93
C PRO A 213 0.29 -18.91 -3.28
N HIS A 214 1.53 -18.40 -3.31
CA HIS A 214 2.29 -18.20 -4.55
C HIS A 214 3.39 -19.25 -4.78
N GLY A 215 3.19 -20.46 -4.26
CA GLY A 215 4.07 -21.61 -4.48
C GLY A 215 4.04 -22.62 -3.33
N GLU A 216 4.48 -23.84 -3.61
CA GLU A 216 4.80 -24.83 -2.57
C GLU A 216 6.20 -24.54 -2.02
N SER A 217 6.35 -24.57 -0.69
CA SER A 217 7.67 -24.76 -0.09
C SER A 217 8.31 -26.01 -0.70
N PRO A 218 9.64 -26.07 -0.92
CA PRO A 218 10.29 -27.29 -1.39
C PRO A 218 9.83 -28.46 -0.52
N ARG A 219 9.27 -29.51 -1.16
CA ARG A 219 8.67 -30.68 -0.51
C ARG A 219 9.56 -31.17 0.63
N SER A 220 9.17 -30.89 1.87
CA SER A 220 9.72 -31.57 3.04
C SER A 220 9.16 -32.99 3.04
N ASN A 221 10.03 -33.97 2.79
CA ASN A 221 9.83 -35.41 3.00
C ASN A 221 8.82 -36.12 2.08
N GLN A 222 9.30 -36.55 0.91
CA GLN A 222 8.82 -37.78 0.29
C GLN A 222 9.98 -38.79 0.32
N PRO A 223 9.87 -39.93 1.05
CA PRO A 223 10.91 -40.96 1.01
C PRO A 223 11.14 -41.40 -0.44
N ALA A 224 12.41 -41.54 -0.82
CA ALA A 224 12.78 -42.01 -2.16
C ALA A 224 12.04 -43.33 -2.47
N PRO A 225 11.55 -43.53 -3.71
CA PRO A 225 11.01 -44.82 -4.12
C PRO A 225 12.08 -45.91 -3.88
N PRO A 226 11.72 -47.09 -3.35
CA PRO A 226 12.69 -48.16 -3.14
C PRO A 226 13.37 -48.53 -4.46
N ALA A 227 14.69 -48.69 -4.42
CA ALA A 227 15.50 -49.02 -5.59
C ALA A 227 15.01 -50.31 -6.25
N PRO A 228 14.95 -50.38 -7.60
CA PRO A 228 14.57 -51.60 -8.28
C PRO A 228 15.55 -52.73 -7.94
N PRO A 229 15.05 -53.97 -7.79
CA PRO A 229 15.90 -55.10 -7.45
C PRO A 229 16.96 -55.31 -8.54
N VAL A 230 18.22 -55.38 -8.11
CA VAL A 230 19.35 -55.75 -8.97
C VAL A 230 19.18 -57.24 -9.30
N ALA A 231 18.62 -57.53 -10.48
CA ALA A 231 18.65 -58.88 -11.02
C ALA A 231 20.06 -59.13 -11.59
N GLY A 232 20.92 -59.70 -10.74
CA GLY A 232 22.18 -60.31 -11.17
C GLY A 232 21.90 -61.57 -12.01
N GLY A 233 22.74 -61.78 -13.02
CA GLY A 233 22.78 -63.01 -13.83
C GLY A 233 23.53 -64.15 -13.15
#